data_AF-A0AAW9Z038-F1
#
_entry.id   AF-A0AAW9Z038-F1
#
_cell.length_a   1.000
_cell.length_b   1.000
_cell.length_c   1.000
_cell.angle_alpha   90.00
_cell.angle_beta   90.00
_cell.angle_gamma   90.00
#
_symmetry.space_group_name_H-M   'P 1'
#
loop_
_entity.id
_entity.type
_entity.pdbx_description
1 polymer ?
#
loop_
_entity_poly.entity_id
_entity_poly.type
_entity_poly.pdbx_seq_one_letter_code
_entity_poly.pdbx_strand_id
1 'polypeptide(L)' 'MEFIGFADAKEFIKVSGISRNDLEKHVYSNHEFQQTCMYRFGKGNKRYIEIKPALKFIKENILRRETDLW' A
#
# COMPACT_ATOMS: atom_id res chain seq x y z
N MET A 1 -15.30 10.91 3.59
CA MET A 1 -15.76 9.54 3.86
C MET A 1 -14.71 8.88 4.74
N GLU A 2 -15.01 8.62 6.01
CA GLU A 2 -14.10 7.91 6.90
C GLU A 2 -14.20 6.39 6.64
N PHE A 3 -13.35 5.88 5.77
CA PHE A 3 -13.09 4.44 5.70
C PHE A 3 -11.86 4.15 6.56
N ILE A 4 -12.13 3.73 7.80
CA ILE A 4 -11.19 3.72 8.95
C ILE A 4 -10.23 2.50 8.94
N GLY A 5 -10.34 1.61 7.96
CA GLY A 5 -9.59 0.35 7.93
C GLY A 5 -9.03 -0.02 6.56
N PHE A 6 -9.88 -0.19 5.56
CA PHE A 6 -9.49 -0.71 4.25
C PHE A 6 -9.80 0.24 3.10
N ALA A 7 -8.92 0.26 2.10
CA ALA A 7 -9.13 0.91 0.80
C ALA A 7 -8.95 -0.11 -0.33
N ASP A 8 -9.68 0.03 -1.43
CA ASP A 8 -9.29 -0.69 -2.64
C ASP A 8 -8.06 -0.05 -3.30
N ALA A 9 -7.45 -0.73 -4.27
CA ALA A 9 -6.24 -0.23 -4.91
C ALA A 9 -6.39 1.16 -5.55
N LYS A 10 -7.61 1.55 -5.98
CA LYS A 10 -7.85 2.87 -6.59
C LYS A 10 -7.93 3.95 -5.51
N GLU A 11 -8.64 3.67 -4.42
CA GLU A 11 -8.77 4.61 -3.31
C GLU A 11 -7.47 4.72 -2.51
N PHE A 12 -6.70 3.64 -2.39
CA PHE A 12 -5.41 3.65 -1.70
C PHE A 12 -4.38 4.58 -2.36
N ILE A 13 -4.45 4.79 -3.69
CA ILE A 13 -3.63 5.80 -4.38
C ILE A 13 -3.88 7.19 -3.77
N LYS A 14 -5.14 7.54 -3.52
CA LYS A 14 -5.51 8.84 -2.95
C LYS A 14 -5.14 8.93 -1.46
N VAL A 15 -5.41 7.87 -0.70
CA VAL A 15 -5.19 7.83 0.74
C VAL A 15 -3.70 7.83 1.08
N SER A 16 -2.88 7.13 0.30
CA SER A 16 -1.43 7.09 0.53
C SER A 16 -0.72 8.37 0.10
N GLY A 17 -1.28 9.12 -0.86
CA GLY A 17 -0.62 10.27 -1.46
C GLY A 17 0.60 9.91 -2.33
N ILE A 18 0.80 8.62 -2.62
CA ILE A 18 1.91 8.11 -3.44
C ILE A 18 1.43 7.97 -4.89
N SER A 19 2.32 8.25 -5.85
CA SER A 19 2.00 8.12 -7.27
C SER A 19 1.57 6.68 -7.61
N ARG A 20 0.62 6.53 -8.54
CA ARG A 20 0.18 5.20 -9.00
C ARG A 20 1.35 4.36 -9.48
N ASN A 21 2.27 4.96 -10.25
CA ASN A 21 3.41 4.23 -10.82
C ASN A 21 4.30 3.66 -9.72
N ASP A 22 4.58 4.43 -8.68
CA ASP A 22 5.43 3.97 -7.58
C ASP A 22 4.74 2.88 -6.77
N LEU A 23 3.44 3.02 -6.53
CA LEU A 23 2.66 1.97 -5.89
C LEU A 23 2.68 0.67 -6.71
N GLU A 24 2.46 0.73 -8.01
CA GLU A 24 2.46 -0.47 -8.86
C GLU A 24 3.84 -1.13 -8.95
N LYS A 25 4.91 -0.33 -9.10
CA LYS A 25 6.27 -0.84 -9.30
C LYS A 25 6.97 -1.28 -8.03
N HIS A 26 6.73 -0.59 -6.91
CA HIS A 26 7.53 -0.77 -5.69
C HIS A 26 6.72 -1.34 -4.51
N VAL A 27 5.40 -1.08 -4.46
CA VAL A 27 4.57 -1.49 -3.32
C VAL A 27 3.75 -2.74 -3.64
N TYR A 28 2.91 -2.71 -4.67
CA TYR A 28 2.03 -3.82 -5.02
C TYR A 28 2.77 -5.02 -5.61
N SER A 29 3.98 -4.82 -6.13
CA SER A 29 4.89 -5.88 -6.57
C SER A 29 5.64 -6.54 -5.40
N ASN A 30 5.68 -5.92 -4.22
CA ASN A 30 6.38 -6.44 -3.05
C ASN A 30 5.57 -7.59 -2.42
N HIS A 31 6.18 -8.76 -2.36
CA HIS A 31 5.51 -9.97 -1.87
C HIS A 31 5.15 -9.91 -0.38
N GLU A 32 6.02 -9.33 0.45
CA GLU A 32 5.77 -9.17 1.88
C GLU A 32 4.59 -8.21 2.11
N PHE A 33 4.56 -7.08 1.39
CA PHE A 33 3.41 -6.17 1.42
C PHE A 33 2.10 -6.86 1.02
N GLN A 34 2.14 -7.73 -0.01
CA GLN A 34 0.96 -8.50 -0.40
C GLN A 34 0.49 -9.42 0.72
N GLN A 35 1.41 -10.08 1.44
CA GLN A 35 1.08 -11.00 2.53
C GLN A 35 0.54 -10.27 3.77
N THR A 36 1.11 -9.12 4.11
CA THR A 36 0.84 -8.43 5.38
C THR A 36 -0.26 -7.41 5.28
N CYS A 37 -0.51 -6.84 4.09
CA CYS A 37 -1.35 -5.65 3.94
C CYS A 37 -2.42 -5.79 2.86
N MET A 38 -2.37 -6.78 1.97
CA MET A 38 -3.35 -6.96 0.90
C MET A 38 -4.26 -8.16 1.10
N TYR A 39 -5.55 -7.95 0.89
CA TYR A 39 -6.60 -8.93 1.11
C TYR A 39 -7.50 -9.04 -0.12
N ARG A 40 -8.10 -10.21 -0.29
CA ARG A 40 -9.08 -10.49 -1.35
C ARG A 40 -10.18 -11.37 -0.79
N PHE A 41 -11.39 -11.23 -1.34
CA PHE A 41 -12.46 -12.22 -1.10
C PHE A 41 -12.22 -13.43 -2.00
N GLY A 42 -11.72 -14.53 -1.44
CA GLY A 42 -11.47 -15.79 -2.15
C GLY A 42 -10.57 -15.62 -3.39
N LYS A 43 -10.96 -16.24 -4.51
CA LYS A 43 -10.27 -16.12 -5.80
C LYS A 43 -10.67 -14.86 -6.59
N GLY A 44 -11.27 -13.86 -5.95
CA GLY A 44 -11.68 -12.61 -6.58
C GLY A 44 -10.50 -11.76 -7.10
N ASN A 45 -10.78 -10.90 -8.08
CA ASN A 45 -9.78 -10.00 -8.66
C ASN A 45 -9.60 -8.70 -7.86
N LYS A 46 -10.61 -8.30 -7.08
CA LYS A 46 -10.57 -7.06 -6.30
C LYS A 46 -9.71 -7.23 -5.05
N ARG A 47 -8.81 -6.27 -4.85
CA ARG A 47 -7.86 -6.22 -3.74
C ARG A 47 -8.25 -5.09 -2.79
N TYR A 48 -8.11 -5.36 -1.50
CA TYR A 48 -8.30 -4.42 -0.41
C TYR A 48 -7.00 -4.30 0.36
N ILE A 49 -6.66 -3.10 0.79
CA ILE A 49 -5.41 -2.77 1.45
C ILE A 49 -5.77 -2.20 2.82
N GLU A 50 -5.23 -2.79 3.88
CA GLU A 50 -5.42 -2.25 5.23
C GLU A 50 -4.56 -0.99 5.38
N ILE A 51 -5.20 0.17 5.54
CA ILE A 51 -4.58 1.48 5.35
C ILE A 51 -3.45 1.70 6.35
N LYS A 52 -3.72 1.55 7.65
CA LYS A 52 -2.72 1.85 8.70
C LYS A 52 -1.49 0.93 8.61
N PRO A 53 -1.63 -0.41 8.52
CA PRO A 53 -0.47 -1.28 8.33
C PRO A 53 0.27 -1.01 7.02
N ALA A 54 -0.45 -0.76 5.91
CA ALA A 54 0.18 -0.49 4.62
C ALA A 54 1.06 0.77 4.65
N LEU A 55 0.56 1.87 5.21
CA LEU A 55 1.33 3.12 5.32
C LEU A 55 2.55 2.95 6.22
N LYS A 56 2.41 2.22 7.33
CA LYS A 56 3.53 1.89 8.21
C LYS A 56 4.59 1.05 7.47
N PHE A 57 4.16 -0.01 6.79
CA PHE A 57 5.05 -0.88 6.02
C PHE A 57 5.82 -0.12 4.96
N ILE A 58 5.13 0.73 4.17
CA ILE A 58 5.77 1.54 3.13
C ILE A 58 6.82 2.47 3.73
N LYS A 59 6.51 3.13 4.85
CA LYS A 59 7.44 4.05 5.52
C LYS A 59 8.67 3.35 6.09
N GLU A 60 8.51 2.15 6.65
CA GLU A 60 9.60 1.43 7.34
C GLU A 60 10.47 0.62 6.38
N ASN A 61 9.88 0.06 5.31
CA ASN A 61 10.54 -0.94 4.47
C ASN A 61 10.80 -0.49 3.03
N ILE A 62 10.04 0.49 2.51
CA ILE A 62 10.11 0.86 1.08
C ILE A 62 10.71 2.26 0.91
N LEU A 63 10.13 3.27 1.56
CA LEU A 63 10.63 4.63 1.49
C LEU A 63 11.91 4.79 2.32
N ARG A 64 12.82 5.63 1.83
CA ARG A 64 13.97 6.12 2.59
C ARG A 64 13.79 7.60 2.84
N ARG A 65 14.26 8.09 4.00
CA ARG A 65 14.30 9.54 4.22
C ARG A 65 15.32 10.12 3.27
N GLU A 66 15.01 11.31 2.75
CA GLU A 66 15.90 12.01 1.83
C GLU A 66 17.31 12.11 2.40
N THR A 67 17.46 12.45 3.68
CA THR A 67 18.74 12.55 4.38
C THR A 67 19.55 11.26 4.48
N ASP A 68 18.89 10.10 4.35
CA ASP A 68 19.55 8.78 4.42
C ASP A 68 20.13 8.37 3.04
N LEU A 69 19.91 9.18 1.98
CA LEU A 69 20.39 8.95 0.62
C LEU A 69 21.65 9.75 0.25
N TRP A 70 22.17 10.57 1.18
CA TRP A 70 23.35 11.43 0.99
C TRP A 70 24.59 10.85 1.67
#